data_AF-A0A963EWD2-F1
#
_entry.id   AF-A0A963EWD2-F1
#
_cell.length_a   1.000
_cell.length_b   1.000
_cell.length_c   1.000
_cell.angle_alpha   90.00
_cell.angle_beta   90.00
_cell.angle_gamma   90.00
#
_symmetry.space_group_name_H-M   'P 1'
#
loop_
_entity.id
_entity.type
_entity.pdbx_description
1 polymer ?
#
loop_
_entity_poly.entity_id
_entity_poly.type
_entity_poly.pdbx_seq_one_letter_code
_entity_poly.pdbx_strand_id
1 'polypeptide(L)' 'MDEELAEVARQLGERLLTKGLRMATAESCTGGWVAKVLTDIAGSSAWFERG' A
#
# COMPACT_ATOMS: atom_id res chain seq x y z
N MET A 1 13.47 -8.12 5.48
CA MET A 1 13.09 -6.70 5.65
C MET A 1 12.05 -6.33 4.60
N ASP A 2 12.33 -6.47 3.31
CA ASP A 2 11.35 -6.21 2.25
C ASP A 2 10.15 -7.18 2.26
N GLU A 3 10.37 -8.45 2.60
CA GLU A 3 9.30 -9.46 2.69
C GLU A 3 8.28 -9.15 3.80
N GLU A 4 8.74 -8.60 4.92
CA GLU A 4 7.85 -8.22 6.03
C GLU A 4 6.97 -7.02 5.65
N LEU A 5 7.56 -6.03 4.98
CA LEU A 5 6.82 -4.87 4.45
C LEU A 5 5.81 -5.31 3.37
N ALA A 6 6.19 -6.24 2.50
CA ALA A 6 5.30 -6.79 1.49
C ALA A 6 4.12 -7.52 2.13
N GLU A 7 4.34 -8.31 3.18
CA GLU A 7 3.25 -9.02 3.87
C GLU A 7 2.31 -8.04 4.59
N VAL A 8 2.84 -7.02 5.26
CA VAL A 8 2.01 -5.97 5.89
C VAL A 8 1.19 -5.22 4.84
N ALA A 9 1.79 -4.88 3.70
CA ALA A 9 1.09 -4.21 2.59
C ALA A 9 -0.02 -5.09 2.00
N ARG A 10 0.22 -6.40 1.85
CA ARG A 10 -0.77 -7.37 1.38
C ARG A 10 -1.96 -7.45 2.33
N GLN A 11 -1.70 -7.57 3.64
CA GLN A 11 -2.76 -7.60 4.66
C GLN A 11 -3.54 -6.28 4.72
N LEU A 12 -2.88 -5.14 4.54
CA LEU A 12 -3.54 -3.83 4.46
C LEU A 12 -4.48 -3.78 3.26
N GLY A 13 -4.02 -4.21 2.09
CA GLY A 13 -4.83 -4.27 0.86
C GLY A 13 -6.08 -5.14 1.02
N GLU A 14 -5.94 -6.34 1.57
CA GLU A 14 -7.07 -7.25 1.85
C GLU A 14 -8.11 -6.60 2.78
N ARG A 15 -7.66 -5.90 3.83
CA ARG A 15 -8.54 -5.22 4.79
C ARG A 15 -9.27 -4.04 4.16
N LEU A 16 -8.60 -3.27 3.30
CA LEU A 16 -9.20 -2.14 2.59
C LEU A 16 -10.24 -2.63 1.58
N LEU A 17 -9.90 -3.65 0.79
CA LEU A 17 -10.81 -4.27 -0.18
C LEU A 17 -12.06 -4.83 0.49
N THR A 18 -11.91 -5.55 1.61
CA THR A 18 -13.04 -6.09 2.39
C THR A 18 -13.99 -4.99 2.87
N LYS A 19 -13.46 -3.79 3.13
CA LYS A 19 -14.24 -2.63 3.58
C LYS A 19 -14.69 -1.70 2.44
N GLY A 20 -14.32 -1.99 1.19
CA GLY A 20 -14.56 -1.11 0.05
C GLY A 20 -13.88 0.26 0.18
N LEU A 21 -12.76 0.34 0.89
CA LEU A 21 -12.03 1.58 1.15
C LEU A 21 -10.84 1.75 0.21
N ARG A 22 -10.44 3.01 0.01
CA ARG A 22 -9.20 3.39 -0.67
C ARG A 22 -8.32 4.18 0.29
N MET A 23 -7.01 4.16 0.05
CA MET A 23 -6.03 4.91 0.83
C MET A 23 -5.12 5.77 -0.04
N ALA A 24 -4.53 6.78 0.57
CA ALA A 24 -3.46 7.59 0.01
C ALA A 24 -2.34 7.76 1.04
N THR A 25 -1.12 8.00 0.57
CA THR A 25 0.02 8.39 1.43
C THR A 25 0.34 9.87 1.26
N ALA A 26 0.98 10.46 2.26
CA ALA A 26 1.62 11.75 2.19
C ALA A 26 3.01 11.59 2.84
N GLU A 27 4.07 11.79 2.06
CA GLU A 27 5.42 11.39 2.44
C GLU A 27 6.37 12.59 2.50
N SER A 28 7.39 12.49 3.37
CA SER A 28 8.47 13.48 3.49
C SER A 28 9.84 12.77 3.46
N CYS A 29 10.32 12.26 4.60
CA CYS A 29 11.64 11.62 4.69
C CYS A 29 11.74 10.27 3.97
N THR A 30 10.61 9.60 3.72
CA THR A 30 10.56 8.30 3.02
C THR A 30 10.65 8.43 1.51
N GLY A 31 10.46 9.63 0.93
CA GLY A 31 10.67 9.89 -0.49
C GLY A 31 9.84 9.04 -1.46
N GLY A 32 8.67 8.55 -1.04
CA GLY A 32 7.81 7.68 -1.85
C GLY A 32 8.03 6.19 -1.64
N TRP A 33 8.88 5.79 -0.67
CA TRP A 33 9.17 4.38 -0.42
C TRP A 33 7.94 3.62 0.12
N VAL A 34 7.05 4.29 0.86
CA VAL A 34 5.80 3.66 1.31
C VAL A 34 4.90 3.41 0.10
N ALA A 35 4.67 4.43 -0.74
CA ALA A 35 3.92 4.27 -1.98
C ALA A 35 4.50 3.15 -2.86
N LYS A 36 5.83 3.07 -3.01
CA LYS A 36 6.51 1.98 -3.75
C LYS A 36 6.12 0.60 -3.23
N VAL A 37 6.26 0.37 -1.92
CA VAL A 37 5.91 -0.92 -1.29
C VAL A 37 4.45 -1.28 -1.51
N LEU A 38 3.54 -0.29 -1.40
CA LEU A 38 2.11 -0.52 -1.64
C LEU A 38 1.83 -0.85 -3.11
N THR A 39 2.48 -0.14 -4.05
CA THR A 39 2.26 -0.35 -5.50
C THR A 39 2.89 -1.62 -6.05
N ASP A 40 3.91 -2.18 -5.37
CA ASP A 40 4.51 -3.47 -5.73
C ASP A 40 3.55 -4.65 -5.52
N ILE A 41 2.51 -4.49 -4.69
CA ILE A 41 1.48 -5.51 -4.51
C ILE A 41 0.59 -5.54 -5.76
N ALA A 42 0.51 -6.71 -6.40
CA ALA A 42 -0.38 -6.92 -7.54
C ALA A 42 -1.84 -6.59 -7.16
N GLY A 43 -2.52 -5.81 -7.99
CA GLY A 43 -3.89 -5.35 -7.73
C GLY A 43 -4.00 -4.15 -6.78
N SER A 44 -2.88 -3.53 -6.39
CA SER A 44 -2.86 -2.32 -5.55
C SER A 44 -3.72 -1.17 -6.07
N SER A 45 -3.90 -1.04 -7.39
CA SER A 45 -4.77 -0.01 -8.00
C SER A 45 -6.23 -0.05 -7.53
N ALA A 46 -6.71 -1.18 -7.04
CA ALA A 46 -8.06 -1.32 -6.51
C ALA A 46 -8.26 -0.64 -5.15
N TRP A 47 -7.20 -0.41 -4.36
CA TRP A 47 -7.28 0.09 -2.99
C TRP A 47 -6.27 1.19 -2.63
N PHE A 48 -5.22 1.38 -3.42
CA PHE A 48 -4.28 2.50 -3.33
C PHE A 48 -4.63 3.55 -4.41
N GLU A 49 -4.79 4.81 -4.01
CA GLU A 49 -5.24 5.87 -4.90
C GLU A 49 -4.11 6.79 -5.39
N ARG A 50 -3.27 7.26 -4.46
CA ARG A 50 -2.16 8.19 -4.73
C ARG A 50 -1.18 8.22 -3.55
N GLY A 51 0.04 8.68 -3.81
CA GLY A 51 1.03 9.01 -2.78
C GLY A 51 1.49 10.46 -2.89
#